data_AF-A0A3A4ZR31-F1
#
_entry.id   AF-A0A3A4ZR31-F1
#
_cell.length_a   1.000
_cell.length_b   1.000
_cell.length_c   1.000
_cell.angle_alpha   90.00
_cell.angle_beta   90.00
_cell.angle_gamma   90.00
#
_symmetry.space_group_name_H-M   'P 1'
#
loop_
_entity.id
_entity.type
_entity.pdbx_description
1 polymer ?
#
loop_
_entity_poly.entity_id
_entity_poly.type
_entity_poly.pdbx_seq_one_letter_code
_entity_poly.pdbx_strand_id
1 'polypeptide(L)'
;MSERVVGYILLTAGVVVIAFSAFNIYGVFTRAVPPVSLFNFPAISVPSSALLGGLSVEGTNLPIQVKSTDIELLSSDMINQTSNVLAHLVLMGFIASIGSRLSMIGVSLVKRIEVKVKPSQPTNG
;
A
#
# COMPACT_ATOMS: atom_id res chain seq x y z
N MET A 1 -30.50 24.06 -6.20
CA MET A 1 -29.58 24.61 -5.16
C MET A 1 -28.97 23.48 -4.34
N SER A 2 -29.71 22.40 -4.05
CA SER A 2 -29.19 21.24 -3.32
C SER A 2 -28.07 20.51 -4.08
N GLU A 3 -28.04 20.55 -5.41
CA GLU A 3 -27.04 19.83 -6.21
C GLU A 3 -25.62 20.35 -5.96
N ARG A 4 -25.49 21.68 -5.77
CA ARG A 4 -24.21 22.29 -5.41
C ARG A 4 -23.78 21.93 -4.00
N VAL A 5 -24.72 21.89 -3.05
CA VAL A 5 -24.46 21.50 -1.66
C VAL A 5 -23.99 20.04 -1.61
N VAL A 6 -24.70 19.14 -2.30
CA VAL A 6 -24.31 17.73 -2.44
C VAL A 6 -22.94 17.62 -3.11
N GLY A 7 -22.67 18.38 -4.17
CA GLY A 7 -21.36 18.42 -4.83
C GLY A 7 -20.23 18.83 -3.88
N TYR A 8 -20.42 19.86 -3.05
CA TYR A 8 -19.43 20.26 -2.04
C TYR A 8 -19.25 19.22 -0.93
N ILE A 9 -20.32 18.54 -0.51
CA ILE A 9 -20.22 17.45 0.49
C ILE A 9 -19.40 16.28 -0.08
N LEU A 10 -19.67 15.84 -1.31
CA LEU A 10 -18.90 14.77 -1.93
C LEU A 10 -17.44 15.16 -2.16
N LEU A 11 -17.19 16.39 -2.60
CA LEU A 11 -15.84 16.92 -2.81
C LEU A 11 -15.04 16.94 -1.52
N THR A 12 -15.61 17.51 -0.46
CA THR A 12 -14.94 17.60 0.84
C THR A 12 -14.72 16.23 1.45
N ALA A 13 -15.71 15.34 1.42
CA ALA A 13 -15.59 13.98 1.91
C ALA A 13 -14.47 13.21 1.17
N GLY A 14 -14.42 13.29 -0.16
CA GLY A 14 -13.39 12.62 -0.95
C GLY A 14 -11.98 13.14 -0.64
N VAL A 15 -11.81 14.47 -0.50
CA VAL A 15 -10.52 15.08 -0.12
C VAL A 15 -10.09 14.64 1.28
N VAL A 16 -11.01 14.56 2.24
CA VAL A 16 -10.71 14.08 3.60
C VAL A 16 -10.24 12.63 3.57
N VAL A 17 -10.89 11.76 2.78
CA VAL A 17 -10.46 10.35 2.64
C VAL A 17 -9.05 10.24 2.05
N ILE A 18 -8.73 11.05 1.04
CA ILE A 18 -7.38 11.06 0.44
C ILE A 18 -6.36 11.54 1.47
N ALA A 19 -6.63 12.64 2.17
CA ALA A 19 -5.75 13.18 3.19
C ALA A 19 -5.51 12.17 4.32
N PHE A 20 -6.58 11.54 4.82
CA PHE A 20 -6.49 10.49 5.84
C PHE A 20 -5.61 9.33 5.39
N SER A 21 -5.80 8.87 4.15
CA SER A 21 -4.98 7.78 3.57
C SER A 21 -3.51 8.17 3.51
N ALA A 22 -3.20 9.40 3.09
CA ALA A 22 -1.83 9.92 3.03
C ALA A 22 -1.18 10.03 4.42
N PHE A 23 -1.90 10.55 5.42
CA PHE A 23 -1.41 10.60 6.80
C PHE A 23 -1.14 9.20 7.36
N ASN A 24 -2.02 8.25 7.08
CA ASN A 24 -1.84 6.87 7.55
C ASN A 24 -0.61 6.21 6.92
N ILE A 25 -0.42 6.37 5.60
CA ILE A 25 0.79 5.91 4.90
C ILE A 25 2.04 6.54 5.51
N TYR A 26 2.04 7.85 5.73
CA TYR A 26 3.18 8.55 6.34
C TYR A 26 3.51 8.02 7.75
N GLY A 27 2.49 7.72 8.56
CA GLY A 27 2.65 7.12 9.88
C GLY A 27 3.31 5.74 9.83
N VAL A 28 2.99 4.92 8.82
CA VAL A 28 3.61 3.61 8.61
C VAL A 28 5.08 3.75 8.18
N PHE A 29 5.38 4.68 7.27
CA PHE A 29 6.77 4.93 6.82
C PHE A 29 7.67 5.47 7.93
N THR A 30 7.13 6.32 8.82
CA THR A 30 7.87 6.85 9.98
C THR A 30 7.96 5.86 11.14
N ARG A 31 7.43 4.64 10.98
CA ARG A 31 7.28 3.62 12.05
C ARG A 31 6.50 4.11 13.27
N ALA A 32 5.73 5.19 13.14
CA ALA A 32 4.88 5.73 14.21
C ALA A 32 3.61 4.88 14.39
N VAL A 33 3.17 4.18 13.34
CA VAL A 33 1.99 3.30 13.34
C VAL A 33 2.36 1.96 12.72
N PRO A 34 1.97 0.81 13.31
CA PRO A 34 2.22 -0.49 12.70
C PRO A 34 1.41 -0.64 11.39
N PRO A 35 2.01 -1.22 10.33
CA PRO A 35 1.28 -1.55 9.10
C PRO A 35 0.20 -2.60 9.37
N VAL A 36 -0.86 -2.63 8.56
CA VAL A 36 -1.86 -3.69 8.65
C VAL A 36 -1.18 -5.04 8.31
N SER A 37 -1.18 -5.95 9.28
CA SER A 37 -0.58 -7.29 9.14
C SER A 37 -1.50 -8.21 8.33
N LEU A 38 -1.34 -8.22 7.01
CA LEU A 38 -2.09 -9.07 6.08
C LEU A 38 -1.36 -10.39 5.77
N PHE A 39 -0.03 -10.42 5.92
CA PHE A 39 0.84 -11.54 5.58
C PHE A 39 1.70 -11.95 6.79
N ASN A 40 1.76 -13.26 7.03
CA ASN A 40 2.64 -13.91 8.00
C ASN A 40 3.26 -15.15 7.35
N PHE A 41 4.38 -14.95 6.67
CA PHE A 41 5.20 -16.00 6.09
C PHE A 41 6.08 -16.65 7.17
N PRO A 42 6.18 -17.99 7.19
CA PRO A 42 7.11 -18.71 8.06
C PRO A 42 8.56 -18.50 7.60
N ALA A 43 9.50 -18.62 8.53
CA ALA A 43 10.93 -18.56 8.25
C ALA A 43 11.37 -19.69 7.31
N ILE A 44 12.10 -19.33 6.27
CA ILE A 44 12.81 -20.29 5.42
C ILE A 44 14.17 -20.51 6.09
N SER A 45 14.23 -21.45 7.02
CA SER A 45 15.49 -21.92 7.61
C SER A 45 16.08 -23.04 6.75
N VAL A 46 17.35 -22.92 6.42
CA VAL A 46 18.13 -24.05 5.88
C VAL A 46 18.91 -24.64 7.05
N PRO A 47 18.76 -25.95 7.33
CA PRO A 47 19.50 -26.57 8.42
C PRO A 47 21.00 -26.48 8.09
N SER A 48 21.77 -25.93 9.03
CA SER A 48 23.22 -25.74 8.88
C SER A 48 23.98 -27.06 8.61
N SER A 49 23.37 -28.21 8.92
CA SER A 49 23.87 -29.54 8.58
C SER A 49 23.93 -29.82 7.08
N ALA A 50 23.09 -29.18 6.27
CA ALA A 50 23.13 -29.29 4.80
C ALA A 50 24.25 -28.42 4.18
N LEU A 51 24.64 -27.33 4.83
CA LEU A 51 25.73 -26.45 4.39
C LEU A 51 27.12 -26.90 4.89
N LEU A 52 27.18 -27.53 6.08
CA LEU A 52 28.41 -28.08 6.67
C LEU A 52 28.67 -29.54 6.29
N GLY A 53 27.75 -30.20 5.57
CA GLY A 53 27.88 -31.58 5.09
C GLY A 53 29.01 -31.84 4.09
N GLY A 54 29.85 -30.84 3.80
CA GLY A 54 31.09 -30.97 3.02
C GLY A 54 32.37 -30.57 3.78
N LEU A 55 32.29 -30.22 5.07
CA LEU A 55 33.44 -29.84 5.90
C LEU A 55 33.60 -30.81 7.08
N SER A 56 33.87 -32.07 6.76
CA SER A 56 34.42 -33.03 7.73
C SER A 56 35.90 -32.68 7.95
N VAL A 57 36.18 -31.88 8.98
CA VAL A 57 37.54 -31.79 9.53
C VAL A 57 37.76 -33.05 10.36
N GLU A 58 38.39 -34.04 9.74
CA GLU A 58 38.85 -35.27 10.37
C GLU A 58 39.85 -34.90 11.49
N GLY A 59 39.47 -35.14 12.75
CA GLY A 59 40.44 -35.23 13.85
C GLY A 59 40.36 -34.22 15.00
N THR A 60 39.19 -33.71 15.40
CA THR A 60 39.10 -32.99 16.69
C THR A 60 37.85 -33.36 17.49
N ASN A 61 38.05 -34.17 18.54
CA ASN A 61 37.04 -34.61 19.52
C ASN A 61 36.64 -33.48 20.49
N LEU A 62 36.21 -32.33 19.98
CA LEU A 62 35.57 -31.30 20.79
C LEU A 62 34.06 -31.43 20.56
N PRO A 63 33.23 -31.57 21.63
CA PRO A 63 31.79 -31.45 21.49
C PRO A 63 31.48 -29.97 21.25
N ILE A 64 31.69 -29.52 20.02
CA ILE A 64 31.18 -28.24 19.58
C ILE A 64 29.67 -28.44 19.55
N GLN A 65 28.99 -28.08 20.66
CA GLN A 65 27.58 -27.78 20.63
C GLN A 65 27.43 -26.56 19.70
N VAL A 66 27.44 -26.82 18.40
CA VAL A 66 26.95 -25.89 17.40
C VAL A 66 25.47 -25.84 17.67
N LYS A 67 25.07 -24.96 18.59
CA LYS A 67 23.69 -24.48 18.73
C LYS A 67 23.25 -24.21 17.31
N SER A 68 22.35 -25.06 16.81
CA SER A 68 21.75 -25.03 15.49
C SER A 68 21.14 -23.65 15.31
N THR A 69 21.98 -22.73 14.88
CA THR A 69 21.58 -21.41 14.45
C THR A 69 21.15 -21.70 13.04
N ASP A 70 19.88 -22.01 12.89
CA ASP A 70 19.22 -22.00 11.60
C ASP A 70 19.65 -20.70 10.92
N ILE A 71 20.48 -20.84 9.89
CA ILE A 71 20.94 -19.70 9.13
C ILE A 71 19.70 -19.28 8.33
N GLU A 72 18.92 -18.34 8.87
CA GLU A 72 17.84 -17.68 8.13
C GLU A 72 18.49 -16.94 6.96
N LEU A 73 18.50 -17.58 5.78
CA LEU A 73 19.01 -16.98 4.55
C LEU A 73 18.23 -15.71 4.19
N LEU A 74 16.95 -15.67 4.56
CA LEU A 74 16.14 -14.47 4.67
C LEU A 74 15.36 -14.55 5.99
N SER A 75 15.45 -13.51 6.81
CA SER A 75 14.63 -13.44 8.03
C SER A 75 13.16 -13.29 7.67
N SER A 76 12.35 -14.15 8.26
CA SER A 76 10.89 -14.11 8.15
C SER A 76 10.32 -12.73 8.49
N ASP A 77 10.93 -12.06 9.46
CA ASP A 77 10.56 -10.70 9.88
C ASP A 77 10.71 -9.66 8.77
N MET A 78 11.79 -9.70 8.00
CA MET A 78 11.98 -8.72 6.92
C MET A 78 11.01 -8.95 5.76
N ILE A 79 10.72 -10.21 5.42
CA ILE A 79 9.71 -10.54 4.41
C ILE A 79 8.34 -10.06 4.88
N ASN A 80 7.94 -10.42 6.10
CA ASN A 80 6.64 -10.06 6.64
C ASN A 80 6.47 -8.56 6.77
N GLN A 81 7.48 -7.85 7.28
CA GLN A 81 7.43 -6.40 7.40
C GLN A 81 7.32 -5.74 6.03
N THR A 82 8.13 -6.16 5.05
CA THR A 82 8.12 -5.58 3.70
C THR A 82 6.79 -5.86 2.99
N SER A 83 6.32 -7.12 3.03
CA SER A 83 5.04 -7.52 2.42
C SER A 83 3.86 -6.81 3.07
N ASN A 84 3.84 -6.65 4.40
CA ASN A 84 2.78 -5.94 5.10
C ASN A 84 2.77 -4.44 4.80
N VAL A 85 3.94 -3.79 4.73
CA VAL A 85 4.02 -2.37 4.32
C VAL A 85 3.57 -2.19 2.87
N LEU A 86 3.99 -3.09 1.96
CA LEU A 86 3.56 -3.04 0.56
C LEU A 86 2.05 -3.22 0.44
N ALA A 87 1.50 -4.23 1.12
CA ALA A 87 0.07 -4.50 1.13
C ALA A 87 -0.73 -3.34 1.71
N HIS A 88 -0.23 -2.72 2.79
CA HIS A 88 -0.81 -1.53 3.39
C HIS A 88 -0.82 -0.34 2.41
N LEU A 89 0.27 -0.14 1.66
CA LEU A 89 0.36 0.91 0.65
C LEU A 89 -0.65 0.67 -0.48
N VAL A 90 -0.76 -0.57 -0.97
CA VAL A 90 -1.76 -0.94 -1.99
C VAL A 90 -3.18 -0.72 -1.48
N LEU A 91 -3.48 -1.13 -0.25
CA LEU A 91 -4.79 -0.97 0.37
C LEU A 91 -5.15 0.51 0.54
N MET A 92 -4.25 1.31 1.12
CA MET A 92 -4.47 2.75 1.30
C MET A 92 -4.50 3.49 -0.04
N GLY A 93 -3.73 3.05 -1.04
CA GLY A 93 -3.81 3.54 -2.41
C GLY A 93 -5.17 3.26 -3.05
N PHE A 94 -5.76 2.09 -2.81
CA PHE A 94 -7.12 1.77 -3.22
C PHE A 94 -8.15 2.69 -2.53
N ILE A 95 -8.04 2.90 -1.22
CA ILE A 95 -8.92 3.83 -0.48
C ILE A 95 -8.79 5.26 -1.02
N ALA A 96 -7.57 5.73 -1.26
CA ALA A 96 -7.33 7.04 -1.87
C ALA A 96 -7.96 7.15 -3.28
N SER A 97 -7.96 6.06 -4.05
CA SER A 97 -8.61 6.01 -5.37
C SER A 97 -10.14 6.14 -5.28
N ILE A 98 -10.76 5.60 -4.23
CA ILE A 98 -12.19 5.79 -3.96
C ILE A 98 -12.45 7.25 -3.62
N GLY A 99 -11.61 7.85 -2.75
CA GLY A 99 -11.68 9.26 -2.41
C GLY A 99 -11.56 10.19 -3.63
N SER A 100 -10.68 9.88 -4.57
CA SER A 100 -10.51 10.67 -5.80
C SER A 100 -11.71 10.57 -6.73
N ARG A 101 -12.28 9.37 -6.90
CA ARG A 101 -13.52 9.18 -7.67
C ARG A 101 -14.69 9.92 -7.04
N LEU A 102 -14.82 9.87 -5.71
CA LEU A 102 -15.87 10.59 -4.99
C LEU A 102 -15.74 12.10 -5.17
N SER A 103 -14.53 12.63 -5.05
CA SER A 103 -14.23 14.03 -5.32
C SER A 103 -14.56 14.42 -6.75
N MET A 104 -14.26 13.57 -7.74
CA MET A 104 -14.52 13.85 -9.15
C MET A 104 -16.03 14.01 -9.44
N ILE A 105 -16.87 13.20 -8.80
CA ILE A 105 -18.34 13.34 -8.84
C ILE A 105 -18.75 14.65 -8.16
N GLY A 106 -18.15 14.99 -7.01
CA GLY A 106 -18.39 16.27 -6.34
C GLY A 106 -18.10 17.48 -7.25
N VAL A 107 -16.94 17.48 -7.92
CA VAL A 107 -16.54 18.56 -8.85
C VAL A 107 -17.50 18.65 -10.04
N SER A 108 -17.91 17.52 -10.62
CA SER A 108 -18.80 17.53 -11.79
C SER A 108 -20.19 18.09 -11.46
N LEU A 109 -20.68 17.89 -10.23
CA LEU A 109 -21.93 18.48 -9.74
C LEU A 109 -21.82 19.98 -9.45
N VAL A 110 -20.66 20.45 -8.99
CA VAL A 110 -20.42 21.89 -8.71
C VAL A 110 -20.27 22.68 -10.01
N LYS A 111 -19.58 22.11 -11.01
CA LYS A 111 -19.33 22.78 -12.29
C LYS A 111 -20.61 22.81 -13.12
N ARG A 112 -21.14 24.01 -13.38
CA ARG A 112 -22.31 24.17 -14.27
C ARG A 112 -21.86 24.01 -15.73
N ILE A 113 -22.52 23.14 -16.49
CA ILE A 113 -22.30 23.00 -17.93
C ILE A 113 -22.98 24.18 -18.62
N GLU A 114 -22.23 25.22 -18.97
CA GLU A 114 -22.72 26.30 -19.83
C GLU A 114 -22.51 25.92 -21.29
N VAL A 115 -23.59 25.52 -21.97
CA VAL A 115 -23.56 25.22 -23.40
C VAL A 115 -23.64 26.54 -24.17
N LYS A 116 -22.51 26.97 -24.74
CA LYS A 116 -22.49 28.07 -25.71
C LYS A 116 -22.95 27.52 -27.05
N VAL A 117 -24.18 27.80 -27.44
CA VAL A 117 -24.73 27.44 -28.75
C VAL A 117 -24.09 28.36 -29.80
N LYS A 118 -23.40 27.78 -30.80
CA LYS A 118 -22.95 28.56 -31.98
C LYS A 118 -24.17 28.82 -32.86
N PRO A 119 -24.46 30.08 -33.25
CA PRO A 119 -25.53 30.36 -34.17
C PRO A 119 -25.23 29.72 -35.53
N SER A 120 -26.19 28.97 -36.07
CA SER A 120 -26.15 28.38 -37.41
C SER A 120 -26.10 29.51 -38.45
N GLN A 121 -25.04 29.54 -39.23
CA GLN A 121 -24.82 30.52 -40.30
C GLN A 121 -25.86 30.27 -41.40
N PRO A 122 -26.70 31.26 -41.76
CA PRO A 122 -27.70 31.07 -42.80
C PRO A 122 -27.00 30.90 -44.15
N THR A 123 -27.18 29.73 -44.77
CA THR A 123 -26.81 29.48 -46.15
C THR A 123 -27.85 30.17 -47.04
N ASN A 124 -27.50 31.32 -47.61
CA ASN A 124 -28.30 31.97 -48.64
C ASN A 124 -28.31 31.07 -49.88
N GLY A 125 -29.51 30.69 -50.33
CA GLY A 125 -29.76 29.98 -51.59
C GLY A 125 -29.80 30.92 -52.78
#